data_AF-A0A368YFP7-F1
#
_entry.id   AF-A0A368YFP7-F1
#
_cell.length_a   1.000
_cell.length_b   1.000
_cell.length_c   1.000
_cell.angle_alpha   90.00
_cell.angle_beta   90.00
_cell.angle_gamma   90.00
#
_symmetry.space_group_name_H-M   'P 1'
#
loop_
_entity.id
_entity.type
_entity.pdbx_description
1 polymer ?
#
loop_
_entity_poly.entity_id
_entity_poly.type
_entity_poly.pdbx_seq_one_letter_code
_entity_poly.pdbx_strand_id
1 'polypeptide(L)' 'MVLPMEGRLIAETSDGAQIELAAGEGQRVLYALTTLAQTPVGPHLAIRVLRTVAGEVLWRSPATGQS' A
#
# COMPACT_ATOMS: atom_id res chain seq x y z
N MET A 1 4.18 15.74 3.26
CA MET A 1 4.34 14.55 4.10
C MET A 1 5.63 13.87 3.66
N VAL A 2 6.68 13.88 4.47
CA VAL A 2 7.96 13.22 4.14
C VAL A 2 7.83 11.78 4.64
N LEU A 3 7.90 10.82 3.72
CA LEU A 3 8.00 9.41 4.07
C LEU A 3 9.30 9.18 4.84
N PRO A 4 9.30 8.36 5.91
CA PRO A 4 10.54 7.95 6.53
C PRO A 4 11.39 7.23 5.48
N MET A 5 12.40 7.93 4.94
CA MET A 5 13.23 7.48 3.80
C MET A 5 14.08 6.25 4.12
N GLU A 6 13.99 5.71 5.34
CA GLU A 6 14.80 4.61 5.85
C GLU A 6 13.95 3.40 6.30
N GLY A 7 12.62 3.52 6.30
CA GLY A 7 11.72 2.48 6.81
C GLY A 7 11.31 1.48 5.74
N ARG A 8 11.46 0.17 6.01
CA ARG A 8 10.72 -0.87 5.28
C ARG A 8 9.22 -0.64 5.44
N LEU A 9 8.45 -0.86 4.38
CA LEU A 9 6.99 -0.78 4.41
C LEU A 9 6.38 -2.17 4.31
N ILE A 10 5.15 -2.31 4.80
CA ILE A 10 4.37 -3.53 4.67
C ILE A 10 3.12 -3.20 3.86
N ALA A 11 2.98 -3.84 2.69
CA ALA A 11 1.76 -3.85 1.92
C ALA A 11 0.92 -5.07 2.31
N GLU A 12 -0.31 -4.83 2.72
CA GLU A 12 -1.34 -5.87 2.90
C GLU A 12 -2.21 -5.90 1.65
N THR A 13 -2.35 -7.06 1.02
CA THR A 13 -3.27 -7.30 -0.10
C THR A 13 -4.67 -7.63 0.39
N SER A 14 -5.68 -7.52 -0.47
CA SER A 14 -7.08 -7.76 -0.12
C SER A 14 -7.38 -9.20 0.32
N ASP A 15 -6.53 -10.17 -0.02
CA ASP A 15 -6.61 -11.56 0.45
C ASP A 15 -5.87 -11.79 1.78
N GLY A 16 -5.31 -10.74 2.37
CA GLY A 16 -4.64 -10.76 3.67
C GLY A 16 -3.16 -11.12 3.62
N ALA A 17 -2.56 -11.31 2.44
CA ALA A 17 -1.11 -11.49 2.35
C ALA A 17 -0.38 -10.20 2.74
N GLN A 18 0.79 -10.35 3.34
CA GLN A 18 1.66 -9.24 3.75
C GLN A 18 2.98 -9.33 2.99
N ILE A 19 3.35 -8.22 2.35
CA ILE A 19 4.55 -8.08 1.54
C ILE A 19 5.43 -7.00 2.17
N GLU A 20 6.61 -7.38 2.64
CA GLU A 20 7.64 -6.41 3.02
C GLU A 20 8.25 -5.78 1.77
N LEU A 21 8.29 -4.46 1.73
CA LEU A 21 8.86 -3.66 0.67
C LEU A 21 10.14 -3.00 1.17
N ALA A 22 11.22 -3.08 0.39
CA ALA A 22 12.42 -2.29 0.68
C ALA A 22 12.09 -0.78 0.61
N ALA A 23 12.89 0.07 1.25
CA ALA A 23 12.60 1.51 1.37
C ALA A 23 12.30 2.18 0.01
N GLY A 24 13.10 1.89 -1.03
CA GLY A 24 12.87 2.42 -2.39
C GLY A 24 11.70 1.81 -3.15
N GLU A 25 11.26 0.60 -2.78
CA GLU A 25 10.06 -0.03 -3.35
C GLU A 25 8.80 0.51 -2.69
N GLY A 26 8.82 0.62 -1.35
CA GLY A 26 7.72 1.17 -0.56
C GLY A 26 7.32 2.57 -1.00
N GLN A 27 8.30 3.45 -1.25
CA GLN A 27 8.02 4.80 -1.73
C GLN A 27 7.40 4.81 -3.14
N ARG A 28 7.87 3.94 -4.05
CA ARG A 28 7.29 3.81 -5.39
C ARG A 28 5.86 3.28 -5.34
N VAL A 29 5.61 2.28 -4.50
CA VAL A 29 4.28 1.72 -4.27
C VAL A 29 3.36 2.79 -3.70
N LEU A 30 3.75 3.51 -2.65
CA LEU A 30 2.92 4.57 -2.09
C LEU A 30 2.64 5.69 -3.10
N TYR A 31 3.64 6.11 -3.87
CA TYR A 31 3.44 7.09 -4.93
C TYR A 31 2.41 6.59 -5.95
N ALA A 32 2.54 5.36 -6.44
CA ALA A 32 1.56 4.77 -7.36
C ALA A 32 0.15 4.72 -6.74
N LEU A 33 0.02 4.31 -5.47
CA LEU A 33 -1.27 4.18 -4.79
C LEU A 33 -1.99 5.53 -4.58
N THR A 34 -1.22 6.62 -4.39
CA THR A 34 -1.76 7.96 -4.10
C THR A 34 -1.96 8.82 -5.34
N THR A 35 -1.30 8.50 -6.46
CA THR A 35 -1.33 9.33 -7.67
C THR A 35 -2.03 8.69 -8.86
N LEU A 36 -2.06 7.35 -8.93
CA LEU A 36 -2.66 6.64 -10.05
C LEU A 36 -4.08 6.19 -9.71
N ALA A 37 -4.97 6.24 -10.70
CA ALA A 37 -6.24 5.55 -10.62
C ALA A 37 -5.96 4.04 -10.59
N GLN A 38 -6.13 3.42 -9.42
CA GLN A 38 -5.86 2.00 -9.24
C GLN A 38 -6.94 1.19 -9.93
N THR A 39 -6.58 0.49 -11.00
CA THR A 39 -7.42 -0.57 -11.57
C THR A 39 -6.89 -1.91 -11.06
N PRO A 40 -7.67 -2.67 -10.27
CA PRO A 40 -7.23 -3.96 -9.80
C PRO A 40 -7.06 -4.91 -11.00
N VAL A 41 -5.89 -5.53 -11.14
CA VAL A 41 -5.62 -6.57 -12.15
C VAL A 41 -6.30 -7.90 -11.78
N GLY A 42 -6.62 -8.07 -10.48
CA GLY A 42 -7.42 -9.15 -9.92
C GLY A 42 -7.65 -8.92 -8.42
N PRO A 43 -8.62 -9.61 -7.79
CA PRO A 43 -8.98 -9.38 -6.38
C PRO A 43 -7.82 -9.67 -5.40
N HIS A 44 -6.94 -10.60 -5.76
CA HIS A 44 -5.77 -10.98 -4.96
C HIS A 44 -4.57 -10.04 -5.12
N LEU A 45 -4.56 -9.20 -6.18
CA LEU A 45 -3.45 -8.30 -6.52
C LEU A 45 -3.73 -6.83 -6.16
N ALA A 46 -4.78 -6.59 -5.38
CA ALA A 46 -5.13 -5.26 -4.90
C ALA A 46 -4.49 -5.02 -3.52
N ILE A 47 -3.72 -3.95 -3.37
CA ILE A 47 -3.22 -3.50 -2.06
C ILE A 47 -4.41 -2.90 -1.30
N ARG A 48 -4.65 -3.42 -0.11
CA ARG A 48 -5.70 -2.95 0.82
C ARG A 48 -5.14 -1.92 1.79
N VAL A 49 -3.94 -2.15 2.33
CA VAL A 49 -3.29 -1.26 3.31
C VAL A 49 -1.81 -1.16 2.99
N LEU A 50 -1.24 0.03 3.14
CA LEU A 50 0.20 0.23 3.21
C LEU A 50 0.54 0.87 4.55
N ARG A 51 1.46 0.26 5.31
CA ARG A 51 1.85 0.71 6.64
C ARG A 51 3.36 0.60 6.87
N THR A 52 3.87 1.29 7.88
CA THR A 52 5.24 1.11 8.38
C THR A 52 5.35 -0.18 9.20
N VAL A 53 6.57 -0.66 9.42
CA VAL A 53 6.83 -1.80 10.33
C VAL A 53 6.34 -1.53 11.76
N ALA A 54 6.37 -0.27 12.20
CA ALA A 54 5.82 0.15 13.50
C ALA A 54 4.28 0.12 13.55
N GLY A 55 3.60 -0.15 12.43
CA GLY A 55 2.16 -0.27 12.33
C GLY A 55 1.42 1.01 11.93
N GLU A 56 2.13 2.11 11.67
CA GLU A 56 1.52 3.36 11.21
C GLU A 56 0.98 3.20 9.79
N VAL A 57 -0.31 3.45 9.58
CA VAL A 57 -0.95 3.34 8.27
C VAL A 57 -0.68 4.60 7.45
N LEU A 58 -0.02 4.42 6.31
CA LEU A 58 0.32 5.50 5.38
C LEU A 58 -0.73 5.66 4.28
N TRP A 59 -1.37 4.55 3.91
CA TRP A 59 -2.43 4.53 2.91
C TRP A 59 -3.37 3.35 3.13
N ARG A 60 -4.63 3.53 2.77
CA ARG A 60 -5.65 2.47 2.76
C ARG A 60 -6.48 2.59 1.49
N SER A 61 -6.80 1.44 0.90
CA SER A 61 -7.70 1.38 -0.25
C SER A 61 -9.00 2.09 0.11
N PRO A 62 -9.44 3.09 -0.66
CA PRO A 62 -10.78 3.61 -0.52
C PRO A 62 -11.69 2.41 -0.79
N ALA A 63 -12.39 1.93 0.24
CA ALA A 63 -13.29 0.80 0.10
C ALA A 63 -14.07 1.00 -1.20
N THR A 64 -14.03 0.02 -2.12
CA THR A 64 -14.93 0.01 -3.27
C THR A 64 -16.32 0.14 -2.68
N GLY A 65 -16.84 1.36 -2.67
CA GLY A 65 -18.19 1.65 -2.27
C GLY A 65 -19.04 0.82 -3.19
N GLN A 66 -19.67 -0.21 -2.62
CA GLN A 66 -20.91 -0.70 -3.18
C GLN A 66 -21.83 0.52 -3.16
N SER A 67 -21.98 1.13 -4.33
CA SER A 67 -23.04 2.08 -4.59
C SER A 67 -24.19 1.37 -5.26
#